data_AF-A0A529NXL5-F1
#
_entry.id   AF-A0A529NXL5-F1
#
_cell.length_a   1.000
_cell.length_b   1.000
_cell.length_c   1.000
_cell.angle_alpha   90.00
_cell.angle_beta   90.00
_cell.angle_gamma   90.00
#
_symmetry.space_group_name_H-M   'P 1'
#
loop_
_entity.id
_entity.type
_entity.pdbx_description
1 polymer ?
#
loop_
_entity_poly.entity_id
_entity_poly.type
_entity_poly.pdbx_seq_one_letter_code
_entity_poly.pdbx_strand_id
1 'polypeptide(L)'
;ETAEENLDLMARFSELHALGYPLMAGTSRKRFIGAVTGRDALGRGAGTAATSVILRLKGAHLFRVHDVAINVDALALADAMLARETDPSGR
;
A
#
# COMPACT_ATOMS: atom_id res chain seq x y z
N GLU A 1 -12.90 -13.25 -2.85
CA GLU A 1 -12.30 -11.91 -2.93
C GLU A 1 -13.25 -10.97 -3.67
N THR A 2 -14.16 -10.35 -2.91
CA THR A 2 -14.92 -9.17 -3.32
C THR A 2 -14.04 -7.92 -3.16
N ALA A 3 -14.52 -6.77 -3.67
CA ALA A 3 -13.83 -5.51 -3.41
C ALA A 3 -13.85 -5.14 -1.92
N GLU A 4 -14.97 -5.40 -1.24
CA GLU A 4 -15.15 -5.17 0.20
C GLU A 4 -14.18 -6.00 1.03
N GLU A 5 -14.03 -7.30 0.74
CA GLU A 5 -13.09 -8.17 1.47
C GLU A 5 -11.63 -7.65 1.39
N ASN A 6 -11.21 -7.13 0.23
CA ASN A 6 -9.88 -6.52 0.11
C ASN A 6 -9.75 -5.25 0.93
N LEU A 7 -10.78 -4.41 0.90
CA LEU A 7 -10.79 -3.14 1.62
C LEU A 7 -10.76 -3.38 3.12
N ASP A 8 -11.51 -4.35 3.62
CA ASP A 8 -11.50 -4.74 5.04
C ASP A 8 -10.12 -5.26 5.47
N LEU A 9 -9.50 -6.14 4.67
CA LEU A 9 -8.14 -6.63 4.92
C LEU A 9 -7.12 -5.47 4.94
N MET A 10 -7.23 -4.54 4.00
CA MET A 10 -6.35 -3.37 3.97
C MET A 10 -6.60 -2.41 5.15
N ALA A 11 -7.86 -2.19 5.52
CA ALA A 11 -8.25 -1.32 6.63
C ALA A 11 -7.66 -1.84 7.95
N ARG A 12 -7.71 -3.17 8.15
CA ARG A 12 -7.27 -3.87 9.36
C ARG A 12 -5.86 -4.48 9.24
N PHE A 13 -5.10 -4.09 8.22
CA PHE A 13 -3.79 -4.68 7.92
C PHE A 13 -2.83 -4.68 9.11
N SER A 14 -2.88 -3.65 9.95
CA SER A 14 -2.04 -3.55 11.16
C SER A 14 -2.28 -4.66 12.18
N GLU A 15 -3.44 -5.31 12.18
CA GLU A 15 -3.72 -6.45 13.06
C GLU A 15 -2.85 -7.67 12.72
N LEU A 16 -2.39 -7.79 11.48
CA LEU A 16 -1.54 -8.90 11.03
C LEU A 16 -0.14 -8.86 11.67
N HIS A 17 0.26 -7.73 12.25
CA HIS A 17 1.52 -7.64 13.01
C HIS A 17 1.56 -8.58 14.21
N ALA A 18 0.39 -9.03 14.72
CA ALA A 18 0.30 -10.04 15.77
C ALA A 18 0.97 -11.38 15.40
N LEU A 19 1.20 -11.63 14.10
CA LEU A 19 1.90 -12.81 13.61
C LEU A 19 3.42 -12.77 13.88
N GLY A 20 3.99 -11.60 14.18
CA GLY A 20 5.41 -11.45 14.54
C GLY A 20 6.39 -11.55 13.36
N TYR A 21 5.91 -11.48 12.11
CA TYR A 21 6.75 -11.54 10.90
C TYR A 21 6.63 -10.27 10.05
N PRO A 22 7.66 -9.94 9.25
CA PRO A 22 7.55 -8.90 8.23
C PRO A 22 6.42 -9.21 7.25
N LEU A 23 5.58 -8.20 6.97
CA LEU A 23 4.41 -8.35 6.11
C LEU A 23 4.70 -7.88 4.67
N MET A 24 4.32 -8.69 3.68
CA MET A 24 4.37 -8.36 2.26
C MET A 24 2.98 -7.94 1.74
N ALA A 25 2.90 -6.82 1.04
CA ALA A 25 1.72 -6.33 0.35
C ALA A 25 1.77 -6.64 -1.16
N GLY A 26 0.67 -7.19 -1.70
CA GLY A 26 0.57 -7.59 -3.11
C GLY A 26 -0.77 -7.22 -3.75
N THR A 27 -1.04 -5.92 -3.87
CA THR A 27 -2.31 -5.38 -4.41
C THR A 27 -2.25 -5.07 -5.92
N SER A 28 -1.06 -5.10 -6.51
CA SER A 28 -0.81 -4.59 -7.87
C SER A 28 -1.72 -5.18 -8.95
N ARG A 29 -2.39 -4.27 -9.69
CA ARG A 29 -3.33 -4.56 -10.79
C ARG A 29 -4.54 -5.43 -10.43
N LYS A 30 -4.77 -5.73 -9.14
CA LYS A 30 -5.94 -6.51 -8.71
C LYS A 30 -7.25 -5.84 -9.12
N ARG A 31 -8.29 -6.68 -9.30
CA ARG A 31 -9.61 -6.26 -9.82
C ARG A 31 -10.31 -5.23 -8.93
N PHE A 32 -10.16 -5.32 -7.61
CA PHE A 32 -10.81 -4.40 -6.67
C PHE A 32 -10.38 -2.94 -6.87
N ILE A 33 -9.13 -2.69 -7.29
CA ILE A 33 -8.65 -1.34 -7.60
C ILE A 33 -9.49 -0.74 -8.73
N GLY A 34 -9.75 -1.51 -9.78
CA GLY A 34 -10.62 -1.08 -10.88
C GLY A 34 -12.07 -0.86 -10.43
N ALA A 35 -12.58 -1.73 -9.55
CA ALA A 35 -13.93 -1.59 -8.99
C ALA A 35 -14.10 -0.29 -8.19
N VAL A 36 -13.08 0.10 -7.40
CA VAL A 36 -13.10 1.33 -6.59
C VAL A 36 -12.85 2.58 -7.44
N THR A 37 -11.94 2.51 -8.41
CA THR A 37 -11.49 3.70 -9.16
C THR A 37 -12.19 3.91 -10.51
N GLY A 38 -13.00 2.96 -10.95
CA GLY A 38 -13.61 2.95 -12.29
C GLY A 38 -12.62 2.72 -13.43
N ARG A 39 -11.38 2.31 -13.14
CA ARG A 39 -10.32 2.10 -14.14
C ARG A 39 -10.27 0.65 -14.64
N ASP A 40 -9.95 0.51 -15.93
CA ASP A 40 -9.66 -0.79 -16.54
C ASP A 40 -8.32 -1.37 -16.05
N ALA A 41 -7.91 -2.53 -16.58
CA ALA A 41 -6.71 -3.19 -16.12
C ALA A 41 -5.42 -2.36 -16.33
N LEU A 42 -5.33 -1.62 -17.43
CA LEU A 42 -4.16 -0.80 -17.77
C LEU A 42 -4.11 0.50 -16.95
N GLY A 43 -5.26 1.06 -16.59
CA GLY A 43 -5.39 2.28 -15.79
C GLY A 43 -5.21 2.12 -14.29
N ARG A 44 -4.84 0.94 -13.78
CA ARG A 44 -4.72 0.64 -12.33
C ARG A 44 -3.38 1.04 -11.70
N GLY A 45 -2.45 1.63 -12.45
CA GLY A 45 -1.12 2.01 -11.95
C GLY A 45 -1.20 2.96 -10.75
N ALA A 46 -1.91 4.08 -10.90
CA ALA A 46 -2.08 5.06 -9.82
C ALA A 46 -2.81 4.47 -8.60
N GLY A 47 -3.87 3.67 -8.84
CA GLY A 47 -4.58 2.98 -7.77
C GLY A 47 -3.69 1.97 -7.03
N THR A 48 -2.79 1.29 -7.74
CA THR A 48 -1.79 0.41 -7.12
C THR A 48 -0.79 1.18 -6.26
N ALA A 49 -0.31 2.32 -6.75
CA ALA A 49 0.61 3.17 -5.97
C ALA A 49 -0.06 3.67 -4.68
N ALA A 50 -1.34 4.06 -4.77
CA ALA A 50 -2.13 4.45 -3.60
C ALA A 50 -2.27 3.30 -2.59
N THR A 51 -2.56 2.07 -3.03
CA THR A 51 -2.66 0.92 -2.12
C THR A 51 -1.33 0.59 -1.48
N SER A 52 -0.20 0.73 -2.19
CA SER A 52 1.14 0.57 -1.63
C SER A 52 1.44 1.60 -0.54
N VAL A 53 1.14 2.89 -0.77
CA VAL A 53 1.32 3.94 0.24
C VAL A 53 0.46 3.66 1.48
N ILE A 54 -0.83 3.35 1.30
CA ILE A 54 -1.73 3.05 2.42
C ILE A 54 -1.18 1.88 3.26
N LEU A 55 -0.72 0.81 2.61
CA LEU A 55 -0.19 -0.36 3.30
C LEU A 55 1.17 -0.09 3.94
N ARG A 56 2.00 0.78 3.35
CA ARG A 56 3.26 1.24 3.97
C ARG A 56 3.00 1.97 5.28
N LEU A 57 2.05 2.89 5.30
CA LEU A 57 1.63 3.61 6.50
C LEU A 57 1.01 2.69 7.56
N LYS A 58 0.48 1.53 7.15
CA LYS A 58 0.00 0.47 8.05
C LYS A 58 1.09 -0.55 8.44
N GLY A 59 2.35 -0.32 8.06
CA GLY A 59 3.50 -1.13 8.47
C GLY A 59 3.87 -2.27 7.53
N ALA A 60 3.42 -2.28 6.27
CA ALA A 60 3.95 -3.24 5.30
C ALA A 60 5.46 -3.01 5.08
N HIS A 61 6.19 -4.12 4.89
CA HIS A 61 7.65 -4.14 4.79
C HIS A 61 8.13 -4.39 3.34
N LEU A 62 7.35 -5.14 2.57
CA LEU A 62 7.71 -5.54 1.21
C LEU A 62 6.51 -5.37 0.27
N PHE A 63 6.77 -4.93 -0.96
CA PHE A 63 5.73 -4.66 -1.95
C PHE A 63 5.99 -5.44 -3.23
N ARG A 64 5.03 -6.28 -3.62
CA ARG A 64 5.04 -6.97 -4.91
C ARG A 64 4.23 -6.19 -5.93
N VAL A 65 4.90 -5.61 -6.91
CA VAL A 65 4.28 -4.74 -7.94
C VAL A 65 4.74 -5.08 -9.35
N HIS A 66 3.90 -4.76 -10.33
CA HIS A 66 4.25 -4.88 -11.75
C HIS A 66 4.96 -3.63 -12.28
N ASP A 67 4.47 -2.44 -11.93
CA ASP A 67 5.10 -1.16 -12.28
C ASP A 67 5.94 -0.65 -11.10
N VAL A 68 7.25 -0.87 -11.17
CA VAL A 68 8.17 -0.57 -10.08
C VAL A 68 8.35 0.93 -9.89
N ALA A 69 8.63 1.68 -10.97
CA ALA A 69 8.99 3.10 -10.89
C ALA A 69 7.96 3.94 -10.10
N ILE A 70 6.68 3.86 -10.47
CA ILE A 70 5.61 4.61 -9.80
C ILE A 70 5.46 4.24 -8.30
N ASN A 71 5.72 2.99 -7.94
CA ASN A 71 5.62 2.55 -6.54
C ASN A 71 6.85 2.96 -5.73
N VAL A 72 8.04 2.96 -6.33
CA VAL A 72 9.26 3.46 -5.70
C VAL A 72 9.08 4.94 -5.35
N ASP A 73 8.64 5.76 -6.29
CA ASP A 73 8.41 7.19 -6.05
C ASP A 73 7.35 7.39 -4.94
N ALA A 74 6.22 6.69 -5.03
CA ALA A 74 5.15 6.80 -4.04
C ALA A 74 5.59 6.36 -2.63
N LEU A 75 6.36 5.27 -2.52
CA LEU A 75 6.88 4.76 -1.25
C LEU A 75 7.97 5.67 -0.68
N ALA A 76 8.82 6.26 -1.52
CA ALA A 76 9.83 7.22 -1.07
C ALA A 76 9.20 8.42 -0.35
N LEU A 77 8.07 8.92 -0.86
CA LEU A 77 7.31 9.97 -0.19
C LEU A 77 6.70 9.50 1.14
N ALA A 78 6.13 8.28 1.18
CA ALA A 78 5.58 7.72 2.41
C ALA A 78 6.66 7.54 3.48
N ASP A 79 7.84 7.05 3.10
CA ASP A 79 8.99 6.87 3.99
C ASP A 79 9.52 8.21 4.52
N ALA A 80 9.65 9.22 3.66
CA ALA A 80 10.06 10.56 4.07
C ALA A 80 9.10 11.17 5.09
N MET A 81 7.79 10.96 4.93
CA MET A 81 6.76 11.42 5.88
C MET A 81 6.86 10.69 7.22
N LEU A 82 6.95 9.35 7.21
CA LEU A 82 7.10 8.54 8.42
C LEU A 82 8.36 8.90 9.22
N ALA A 83 9.45 9.27 8.54
CA ALA A 83 10.68 9.75 9.18
C ALA A 83 10.52 11.11 9.90
N ARG A 84 9.44 11.87 9.64
CA ARG A 84 9.12 13.11 10.37
C ARG A 84 8.19 12.90 11.55
N GLU A 85 7.39 11.84 11.54
CA GLU A 85 6.56 11.47 12.68
C GLU A 85 7.38 10.83 13.81
N THR A 86 8.41 10.07 13.44
CA THR A 86 9.29 9.36 14.38
C THR A 86 10.39 10.23 14.99
N ASP A 87 10.66 11.40 14.40
CA ASP A 87 11.53 12.45 14.94
C ASP A 87 10.78 13.79 14.97
N PRO A 88 10.01 14.07 16.05
CA PRO A 88 9.30 15.34 16.20
C PRO A 88 10.24 16.52 16.46
N SER A 89 11.54 16.26 16.67
CA SER A 89 12.50 17.26 17.16
C SER A 89 13.34 17.89 16.06
N GLY A 90 13.34 17.34 14.83
CA GLY A 90 13.97 17.94 13.66
C GLY A 90 15.44 18.30 13.86
N ARG A 91 16.17 17.51 14.66
CA ARG A 91 17.61 17.64 14.87
C ARG A 91 18.38 16.55 14.12
#